data_AF-A0A5C2FIU1-F1
#
_entry.id   AF-A0A5C2FIU1-F1
#
_cell.length_a   1.000
_cell.length_b   1.000
_cell.length_c   1.000
_cell.angle_alpha   90.00
_cell.angle_beta   90.00
_cell.angle_gamma   90.00
#
_symmetry.space_group_name_H-M   'P 1'
#
loop_
_entity.id
_entity.type
_entity.pdbx_description
1 polymer ?
#
loop_
_entity_poly.entity_id
_entity_poly.type
_entity_poly.pdbx_seq_one_letter_code
_entity_poly.pdbx_strand_id
1 'polypeptide(L)'
;MAWTTAEDVLNAWIGDGAPTDLTKVDTWIGMAERLIRREVPDLQSRLDVEAELVPPVTDLLDTVRDIVISMVTRVFRNPDGRRSIQQTTGAFSESTTFGGDTPGGLILTDDELSALQGNKSGQRAFMVDMIPSSSSYSQHYQRGGWQWV
;
A
#
# COMPACT_ATOMS: atom_id res chain seq x y z
N MET A 1 -0.78 18.57 9.07
CA MET A 1 0.44 18.08 9.76
C MET A 1 1.20 17.17 8.81
N ALA A 2 2.53 17.11 8.94
CA ALA A 2 3.35 16.11 8.29
C ALA A 2 3.32 14.83 9.14
N TRP A 3 3.22 13.67 8.49
CA TRP A 3 3.21 12.35 9.14
C TRP A 3 4.63 11.77 9.26
N THR A 4 5.53 12.17 8.35
CA THR A 4 6.89 11.65 8.20
C THR A 4 7.89 12.80 8.08
N THR A 5 9.14 12.57 8.47
CA THR A 5 10.25 13.53 8.36
C THR A 5 11.38 13.01 7.47
N ALA A 6 12.26 13.90 7.00
CA ALA A 6 13.45 13.49 6.25
C ALA A 6 14.39 12.57 7.07
N GLU A 7 14.45 12.73 8.39
CA GLU A 7 15.24 11.86 9.27
C GLU A 7 14.71 10.42 9.27
N ASP A 8 13.38 10.24 9.27
CA ASP A 8 12.77 8.90 9.20
C ASP A 8 13.19 8.16 7.91
N VAL A 9 13.22 8.88 6.78
CA VAL A 9 13.67 8.34 5.49
C VAL A 9 15.14 7.94 5.54
N LEU A 10 16.00 8.77 6.14
CA LEU A 10 17.42 8.47 6.25
C LEU A 10 17.71 7.31 7.21
N ASN A 11 17.00 7.24 8.34
CA ASN A 11 17.14 6.17 9.32
C ASN A 11 16.72 4.82 8.74
N ALA A 12 15.74 4.81 7.84
CA ALA A 12 15.31 3.62 7.10
C ALA A 12 16.18 3.31 5.86
N TRP A 13 17.16 4.16 5.51
CA TRP A 13 17.95 4.00 4.29
C TRP A 13 18.98 2.88 4.44
N ILE A 14 18.91 1.90 3.53
CA ILE A 14 19.85 0.78 3.49
C ILE A 14 20.75 0.91 2.27
N GLY A 15 22.06 0.80 2.47
CA GLY A 15 23.07 0.82 1.41
C GLY A 15 23.47 2.23 0.97
N ASP A 16 24.19 2.30 -0.14
CA ASP A 16 24.75 3.56 -0.65
C ASP A 16 23.68 4.47 -1.29
N GLY A 17 24.08 5.72 -1.58
CA GLY A 17 23.24 6.66 -2.32
C GLY A 17 22.15 7.33 -1.49
N ALA A 18 22.30 7.38 -0.16
CA ALA A 18 21.41 8.14 0.70
C ALA A 18 21.37 9.63 0.29
N PRO A 19 20.19 10.25 0.20
CA PRO A 19 20.08 11.65 -0.19
C PRO A 19 20.74 12.56 0.86
N THR A 20 21.64 13.44 0.43
CA THR A 20 22.32 14.39 1.32
C THR A 20 21.56 15.70 1.49
N ASP A 21 20.57 15.95 0.63
CA ASP A 21 19.78 17.18 0.60
C ASP A 21 18.42 16.95 1.26
N LEU A 22 18.37 17.17 2.58
CA LEU A 22 17.17 16.96 3.40
C LEU A 22 16.00 17.82 2.94
N THR A 23 16.26 19.02 2.43
CA THR A 23 15.20 19.93 1.94
C THR A 23 14.50 19.35 0.71
N LYS A 24 15.24 18.67 -0.16
CA LYS A 24 14.63 17.92 -1.28
C LYS A 24 13.83 16.73 -0.76
N VAL A 25 14.34 16.01 0.23
CA VAL A 25 13.62 14.88 0.84
C VAL A 25 12.28 15.36 1.40
N ASP A 26 12.25 16.45 2.17
CA ASP A 26 11.02 17.04 2.70
C ASP A 26 10.04 17.47 1.60
N THR A 27 10.56 17.99 0.48
CA THR A 27 9.73 18.36 -0.67
C THR A 27 9.01 17.14 -1.25
N TRP A 28 9.72 16.02 -1.40
CA TRP A 28 9.16 14.77 -1.89
C TRP A 28 8.21 14.10 -0.90
N ILE A 29 8.53 14.13 0.41
CA ILE A 29 7.61 13.72 1.47
C ILE A 29 6.30 14.50 1.35
N GLY A 30 6.37 15.83 1.23
CA GLY A 30 5.17 16.67 1.09
C GLY A 30 4.35 16.34 -0.17
N MET A 31 5.00 15.94 -1.26
CA MET A 31 4.30 15.45 -2.46
C MET A 31 3.63 14.09 -2.21
N ALA A 32 4.32 13.15 -1.56
CA ALA A 32 3.79 11.83 -1.22
C ALA A 32 2.55 11.94 -0.33
N GLU A 33 2.63 12.73 0.74
CA GLU A 33 1.51 12.95 1.65
C GLU A 33 0.30 13.60 0.94
N ARG A 34 0.53 14.56 0.04
CA ARG A 34 -0.56 15.15 -0.76
C ARG A 34 -1.23 14.11 -1.66
N LEU A 35 -0.45 13.19 -2.23
CA LEU A 35 -0.98 12.11 -3.03
C LEU A 35 -1.82 11.16 -2.17
N ILE A 36 -1.30 10.73 -1.01
CA ILE A 36 -2.04 9.87 -0.08
C ILE A 36 -3.34 10.53 0.39
N ARG A 37 -3.32 11.82 0.77
CA ARG A 37 -4.54 12.55 1.16
C ARG A 37 -5.59 12.63 0.05
N ARG A 38 -5.16 12.62 -1.22
CA ARG A 38 -6.08 12.61 -2.36
C ARG A 38 -6.74 11.25 -2.55
N GLU A 39 -5.97 10.17 -2.40
CA GLU A 39 -6.46 8.80 -2.59
C GLU A 39 -7.25 8.28 -1.38
N VAL A 40 -6.92 8.74 -0.16
CA VAL A 40 -7.57 8.34 1.10
C VAL A 40 -7.97 9.60 1.90
N PRO A 41 -9.07 10.29 1.53
CA PRO A 41 -9.44 11.58 2.13
C PRO A 41 -9.81 11.52 3.61
N ASP A 42 -10.29 10.38 4.10
CA ASP A 42 -10.69 10.13 5.49
C ASP A 42 -9.53 9.72 6.40
N LEU A 43 -8.32 9.53 5.86
CA LEU A 43 -7.16 9.02 6.59
C LEU A 43 -6.85 9.83 7.85
N GLN A 44 -6.88 11.16 7.78
CA GLN A 44 -6.57 12.01 8.93
C GLN A 44 -7.57 11.78 10.07
N SER A 45 -8.87 11.70 9.76
CA SER A 45 -9.89 11.44 10.79
C SER A 45 -9.72 10.07 11.46
N ARG A 46 -9.28 9.05 10.70
CA ARG A 46 -8.99 7.72 11.26
C ARG A 46 -7.77 7.73 12.16
N LEU A 47 -6.71 8.45 11.77
CA LEU A 47 -5.52 8.63 12.60
C LEU A 47 -5.86 9.35 13.92
N ASP A 48 -6.70 10.38 13.86
CA ASP A 48 -7.10 11.15 15.04
C ASP A 48 -7.90 10.26 16.02
N VAL A 49 -8.83 9.43 15.50
CA VAL A 49 -9.59 8.47 16.31
C VAL A 49 -8.68 7.41 16.93
N GLU A 50 -7.71 6.88 16.19
CA GLU A 50 -6.80 5.86 16.71
C GLU A 50 -5.83 6.43 17.75
N ALA A 51 -5.41 7.69 17.63
CA ALA A 51 -4.58 8.36 18.62
C ALA A 51 -5.26 8.49 20.00
N GLU A 52 -6.60 8.43 20.05
CA GLU A 52 -7.37 8.42 21.31
C GLU A 52 -7.43 7.02 21.95
N LEU A 53 -7.12 5.96 21.21
CA LEU A 53 -7.15 4.57 21.70
C LEU A 53 -5.80 4.19 22.32
N VAL A 54 -5.83 3.69 23.57
CA VAL A 54 -4.64 3.19 24.28
C VAL A 54 -4.91 1.74 24.74
N PRO A 55 -4.26 0.72 24.14
CA PRO A 55 -3.30 0.79 23.03
C PRO A 55 -3.97 1.06 21.67
N PRO A 56 -3.19 1.53 20.66
CA PRO A 56 -3.64 1.59 19.27
C PRO A 56 -4.00 0.18 18.77
N VAL A 57 -4.92 0.13 17.79
CA VAL A 57 -5.52 -1.13 17.32
C VAL A 57 -4.84 -1.66 16.07
N THR A 58 -4.35 -0.74 15.21
CA THR A 58 -3.87 -1.03 13.87
C THR A 58 -2.53 -0.37 13.52
N ASP A 59 -1.97 0.46 14.41
CA ASP A 59 -0.72 1.21 14.19
C ASP A 59 -0.73 1.97 12.85
N LEU A 60 -1.87 2.57 12.49
CA LEU A 60 -2.09 3.18 11.17
C LEU A 60 -1.11 4.32 10.90
N LEU A 61 -0.72 5.08 11.92
CA LEU A 61 0.26 6.15 11.77
C LEU A 61 1.62 5.62 11.30
N ASP A 62 2.07 4.51 11.88
CA ASP A 62 3.34 3.90 11.50
C ASP A 62 3.24 3.25 10.12
N THR A 63 2.10 2.65 9.77
CA THR A 63 1.83 2.18 8.41
C THR A 63 1.91 3.32 7.38
N VAL A 64 1.33 4.49 7.69
CA VAL A 64 1.41 5.67 6.82
C VAL A 64 2.84 6.14 6.65
N ARG A 65 3.63 6.16 7.73
CA ARG A 65 5.06 6.52 7.70
C ARG A 65 5.86 5.58 6.81
N ASP A 66 5.69 4.28 6.99
CA ASP A 66 6.39 3.26 6.21
C ASP A 66 6.10 3.40 4.71
N ILE A 67 4.85 3.68 4.34
CA ILE A 67 4.45 3.91 2.95
C ILE A 67 5.09 5.17 2.38
N VAL A 68 5.07 6.29 3.11
CA VAL A 68 5.71 7.53 2.67
C VAL A 68 7.22 7.33 2.47
N ILE A 69 7.89 6.66 3.42
CA ILE A 69 9.32 6.32 3.32
C ILE A 69 9.58 5.46 2.08
N SER A 70 8.77 4.43 1.85
CA SER A 70 8.84 3.54 0.68
C SER A 70 8.72 4.33 -0.63
N MET A 71 7.70 5.18 -0.74
CA MET A 71 7.47 6.02 -1.93
C MET A 71 8.66 6.93 -2.22
N VAL A 72 9.17 7.64 -1.21
CA VAL A 72 10.29 8.58 -1.37
C VAL A 72 11.57 7.83 -1.70
N THR A 73 11.85 6.71 -1.04
CA THR A 73 13.04 5.88 -1.30
C THR A 73 13.06 5.37 -2.74
N ARG A 74 11.91 4.97 -3.30
CA ARG A 74 11.81 4.54 -4.71
C ARG A 74 12.21 5.65 -5.68
N VAL A 75 11.77 6.88 -5.44
CA VAL A 75 12.12 8.05 -6.27
C VAL A 75 13.63 8.30 -6.21
N PHE A 76 14.22 8.36 -5.02
CA PHE A 76 15.64 8.67 -4.87
C PHE A 76 16.59 7.55 -5.32
N ARG A 77 16.14 6.29 -5.30
CA ARG A 77 16.93 5.17 -5.84
C ARG A 77 16.95 5.09 -7.36
N ASN A 78 15.95 5.66 -8.03
CA ASN A 78 15.92 5.74 -9.49
C ASN A 78 15.38 7.10 -9.95
N PRO A 79 16.12 8.19 -9.71
CA PRO A 79 15.64 9.55 -9.98
C PRO A 79 15.41 9.81 -11.48
N ASP A 80 16.13 9.07 -12.34
CA ASP A 80 15.98 9.16 -13.79
C ASP A 80 14.83 8.28 -14.34
N GLY A 81 14.19 7.47 -13.50
CA GLY A 81 13.11 6.56 -13.90
C GLY A 81 13.52 5.51 -14.95
N ARG A 82 14.80 5.12 -15.00
CA ARG A 82 15.31 4.19 -16.01
C ARG A 82 14.89 2.76 -15.68
N ARG A 83 14.36 2.03 -16.67
CA ARG A 83 14.00 0.59 -16.53
C ARG A 83 15.22 -0.32 -16.54
N SER A 84 16.26 0.03 -17.29
CA SER A 84 17.52 -0.69 -17.33
C SER A 84 18.69 0.27 -17.39
N ILE A 85 19.72 -0.02 -16.61
CA ILE A 85 21.01 0.67 -16.67
C ILE A 85 22.03 -0.37 -17.10
N GLN A 86 22.62 -0.14 -18.27
CA GLN A 86 23.74 -0.93 -18.76
C GLN A 86 24.98 -0.04 -18.69
N GLN A 87 25.90 -0.36 -17.79
CA GLN A 87 27.20 0.30 -17.68
C GLN A 87 28.27 -0.65 -18.19
N THR A 88 28.92 -0.25 -19.29
CA THR A 88 30.07 -0.95 -19.82
C THR A 88 31.31 -0.12 -19.52
N THR A 89 32.19 -0.62 -18.66
CA THR A 89 33.51 -0.02 -18.39
C THR A 89 34.60 -1.01 -18.83
N GLY A 90 35.17 -0.77 -20.02
CA GLY A 90 36.19 -1.64 -20.60
C GLY A 90 35.65 -3.04 -20.90
N ALA A 91 36.25 -4.07 -20.29
CA ALA A 91 35.80 -5.46 -20.41
C ALA A 91 34.68 -5.85 -19.43
N PHE A 92 34.32 -4.97 -18.50
CA PHE A 92 33.25 -5.20 -17.53
C PHE A 92 31.95 -4.60 -18.03
N SER A 93 30.90 -5.41 -18.05
CA SER A 93 29.53 -5.00 -18.35
C SER A 93 28.66 -5.32 -17.14
N GLU A 94 28.07 -4.30 -16.53
CA GLU A 94 27.09 -4.41 -15.46
C GLU A 94 25.71 -4.03 -16.01
N SER A 95 24.73 -4.87 -15.75
CA SER A 95 23.35 -4.67 -16.18
C SER A 95 22.44 -4.72 -14.96
N THR A 96 21.88 -3.57 -14.60
CA THR A 96 20.86 -3.47 -13.54
C THR A 96 19.50 -3.22 -14.18
N THR A 97 18.55 -4.14 -13.97
CA THR A 97 17.17 -3.99 -14.43
C THR A 97 16.28 -3.69 -13.22
N PHE A 98 15.60 -2.56 -13.25
CA PHE A 98 14.62 -2.20 -12.23
C PHE A 98 13.27 -2.84 -12.59
N GLY A 99 12.74 -3.68 -11.69
CA GLY A 99 11.41 -4.27 -11.83
C GLY A 99 10.29 -3.28 -11.48
N GLY A 100 9.11 -3.48 -12.04
CA GLY A 100 7.92 -2.67 -11.78
C GLY A 100 7.44 -1.85 -12.98
N ASP A 101 6.19 -1.39 -12.91
CA ASP A 101 5.54 -0.72 -14.05
C ASP A 101 5.91 0.77 -14.17
N THR A 102 6.33 1.40 -13.06
CA THR A 102 6.76 2.81 -13.04
C THR A 102 8.04 2.96 -12.21
N PRO A 103 9.22 2.64 -12.78
CA PRO A 103 10.48 2.77 -12.05
C PRO A 103 10.72 4.22 -11.66
N GLY A 104 11.13 4.47 -10.41
CA GLY A 104 11.49 5.81 -9.95
C GLY A 104 10.32 6.80 -9.80
N GLY A 105 9.09 6.36 -10.03
CA GLY A 105 7.90 7.20 -9.88
C GLY A 105 7.49 7.39 -8.43
N LEU A 106 6.99 8.58 -8.11
CA LEU A 106 6.23 8.81 -6.88
C LEU A 106 4.82 8.23 -7.05
N ILE A 107 4.70 6.93 -6.86
CA ILE A 107 3.44 6.17 -7.00
C ILE A 107 3.04 5.55 -5.67
N LEU A 108 1.74 5.52 -5.41
CA LEU A 108 1.15 4.71 -4.35
C LEU A 108 0.72 3.39 -5.00
N THR A 109 1.22 2.26 -4.52
CA THR A 109 0.87 0.95 -5.08
C THR A 109 -0.49 0.47 -4.57
N ASP A 110 -1.11 -0.48 -5.26
CA ASP A 110 -2.38 -1.07 -4.84
C ASP A 110 -2.28 -1.75 -3.46
N ASP A 111 -1.15 -2.38 -3.17
CA ASP A 111 -0.89 -3.00 -1.86
C ASP A 111 -0.77 -1.95 -0.74
N GLU A 112 -0.07 -0.85 -1.00
CA GLU A 112 0.06 0.26 -0.06
C GLU A 112 -1.30 0.94 0.17
N LEU A 113 -2.07 1.14 -0.90
CA LEU A 113 -3.42 1.67 -0.82
C LEU A 113 -4.35 0.73 -0.03
N SER A 114 -4.24 -0.58 -0.26
CA SER A 114 -5.00 -1.60 0.47
C SER A 114 -4.67 -1.58 1.97
N ALA A 115 -3.39 -1.47 2.32
CA ALA A 115 -2.94 -1.34 3.71
C ALA A 115 -3.54 -0.09 4.38
N LEU A 116 -3.59 1.05 3.67
CA LEU A 116 -4.19 2.28 4.18
C LEU A 116 -5.71 2.21 4.33
N GLN A 117 -6.40 1.54 3.41
CA GLN A 117 -7.86 1.39 3.48
C GLN A 117 -8.30 0.43 4.58
N GLY A 118 -7.38 -0.42 5.07
CA GLY A 118 -7.70 -1.54 5.94
C GLY A 118 -8.52 -2.58 5.17
N ASN A 119 -8.42 -3.84 5.56
CA ASN A 119 -9.23 -4.89 4.93
C ASN A 119 -10.70 -4.45 4.91
N LYS A 120 -11.26 -4.25 3.71
CA LYS A 120 -12.71 -4.27 3.48
C LYS A 120 -13.20 -5.71 3.71
N SER A 121 -13.12 -6.18 4.95
CA SER A 121 -13.65 -7.46 5.41
C SER A 121 -15.18 -7.56 5.29
N GLY A 122 -15.83 -6.51 4.75
CA GLY A 122 -17.26 -6.46 4.45
C GLY A 122 -17.68 -6.83 3.02
N GLN A 123 -16.78 -6.92 2.04
CA GLN A 123 -17.15 -7.43 0.71
C GLN A 123 -16.79 -8.90 0.59
N ARG A 124 -17.46 -9.72 1.39
CA ARG A 124 -17.63 -11.13 1.06
C ARG A 124 -18.29 -11.17 -0.32
N ALA A 125 -17.61 -11.74 -1.31
CA ALA A 125 -18.25 -12.15 -2.54
C ALA A 125 -19.38 -13.11 -2.14
N PHE A 126 -20.63 -12.65 -2.19
CA PHE A 126 -21.77 -13.53 -2.07
C PHE A 126 -21.73 -14.41 -3.32
N MET A 127 -21.30 -15.66 -3.18
CA MET A 127 -21.74 -16.69 -4.12
C MET A 127 -23.25 -16.76 -3.97
N VAL A 128 -23.97 -16.03 -4.82
CA VAL A 128 -25.41 -16.25 -4.98
C VAL A 128 -25.53 -17.62 -5.61
N ASP A 129 -25.89 -18.61 -4.79
CA ASP A 129 -26.19 -19.95 -5.27
C ASP A 129 -27.36 -19.85 -6.25
N MET A 130 -27.10 -20.11 -7.53
CA MET A 130 -28.12 -20.13 -8.58
C MET A 130 -28.94 -21.42 -8.56
N ILE A 131 -28.65 -22.36 -7.67
CA ILE A 131 -29.44 -23.59 -7.51
C ILE A 131 -30.77 -23.21 -6.81
N PRO A 132 -31.93 -23.49 -7.44
CA PRO A 132 -33.22 -23.24 -6.83
C PRO A 132 -33.35 -24.00 -5.50
N SER A 133 -34.00 -23.41 -4.50
CA SER A 133 -34.24 -24.04 -3.19
C SER A 133 -35.09 -25.33 -3.25
N SER A 134 -35.75 -25.58 -4.39
CA SER A 134 -36.49 -26.82 -4.68
C SER A 134 -35.62 -27.97 -5.18
N SER A 135 -34.34 -27.73 -5.50
CA SER A 135 -33.40 -28.76 -5.94
C SER A 135 -32.96 -29.63 -4.76
N SER A 136 -32.92 -30.95 -4.95
CA SER A 136 -32.41 -31.91 -3.97
C SER A 136 -30.93 -31.74 -3.63
N TYR A 137 -30.21 -30.93 -4.40
CA TYR A 137 -28.80 -30.60 -4.19
C TYR A 137 -28.58 -29.24 -3.52
N SER A 138 -29.64 -28.48 -3.25
CA SER A 138 -29.53 -27.24 -2.47
C SER A 138 -29.29 -27.58 -1.00
N GLN A 139 -28.34 -26.89 -0.37
CA GLN A 139 -28.07 -27.04 1.07
C GLN A 139 -29.27 -26.62 1.96
N HIS A 140 -30.28 -25.96 1.40
CA HIS A 140 -31.49 -25.52 2.08
C HIS A 140 -32.74 -26.38 1.76
N TYR A 141 -32.58 -27.55 1.15
CA TYR A 141 -33.70 -28.44 0.81
C TYR A 141 -34.43 -28.95 2.07
N GLN A 142 -35.57 -28.36 2.39
CA GLN A 142 -36.49 -28.90 3.40
C GLN A 142 -37.33 -30.00 2.76
N ARG A 143 -36.97 -31.25 3.04
CA ARG A 143 -37.73 -32.42 2.59
C ARG A 143 -39.10 -32.40 3.27
N GLY A 144 -40.14 -32.01 2.53
CA GLY A 144 -41.52 -31.96 3.01
C GLY A 144 -41.93 -33.27 3.68
N GLY A 145 -42.15 -33.21 4.99
CA GLY A 145 -42.60 -34.35 5.79
C GLY A 145 -44.04 -34.68 5.44
N TRP A 146 -44.28 -35.85 4.87
CA TRP A 146 -45.61 -36.41 4.68
C TRP A 146 -46.13 -36.89 6.04
N GLN A 147 -47.14 -36.20 6.56
CA GLN A 147 -47.85 -36.56 7.78
C GLN A 147 -49.04 -37.45 7.39
N TRP A 148 -48.99 -38.74 7.75
CA TRP A 148 -50.14 -39.64 7.62
C TRP A 148 -51.02 -39.57 8.87
N VAL A 149 -52.34 -39.56 8.64
CA VAL A 149 -53.44 -39.64 9.63
C VAL A 149 -53.60 -41.07 10.10
#